data_AF-A0A917UEI3-F1
#
_entry.id   AF-A0A917UEI3-F1
#
_cell.length_a   1.000
_cell.length_b   1.000
_cell.length_c   1.000
_cell.angle_alpha   90.00
_cell.angle_beta   90.00
_cell.angle_gamma   90.00
#
_symmetry.space_group_name_H-M   'P 1'
#
loop_
_entity.id
_entity.type
_entity.pdbx_description
1 polymer ?
#
loop_
_entity_poly.entity_id
_entity_poly.type
_entity_poly.pdbx_seq_one_letter_code
_entity_poly.pdbx_strand_id
1 'polypeptide(L)'
;MWFLLETVEALDTSGFHRRRRLGGAGAAGFDPDMLLALLIYAYCQGVRSSRQVERRCVTDVAFRVLCARDIPDHATIAQFRAEHEDMFAALFTQVLLVAAGAGLARLGTVAIDGTKIPANASIDANRGEEWLQAPVRLIVTEARQEDAAEQAACAAAGSPGGDDVDGERLPARLRDRSHRAERIRQAAREVAEHTQRNERAQQQREEAALARRRRSEAGGPVVGRIPYGPHRLAEAQAHLAREITAHQAKLDRHAAIVAAGRRPMGRPPVPMEQSTRVQRARRVVQAAIDADTKAAAAGEPTDPACSMERDGTPSSR
;
A
#
# COMPACT_ATOMS: atom_id res chain seq x y z
N MET A 1 -16.24 -5.45 -18.60
CA MET A 1 -16.00 -4.48 -19.69
C MET A 1 -16.77 -3.16 -19.52
N TRP A 2 -18.09 -3.06 -19.71
CA TRP A 2 -18.81 -1.75 -19.56
C TRP A 2 -18.64 -1.07 -18.19
N PHE A 3 -18.72 -1.83 -17.11
CA PHE A 3 -18.44 -1.34 -15.75
C PHE A 3 -17.05 -0.70 -15.63
N LEU A 4 -16.07 -1.27 -16.33
CA LEU A 4 -14.67 -0.87 -16.23
C LEU A 4 -14.44 0.46 -16.96
N LEU A 5 -15.03 0.64 -18.15
CA LEU A 5 -15.03 1.92 -18.86
C LEU A 5 -15.67 3.04 -18.02
N GLU A 6 -16.85 2.78 -17.47
CA GLU A 6 -17.56 3.73 -16.60
C GLU A 6 -16.78 4.04 -15.30
N THR A 7 -15.99 3.08 -14.80
CA THR A 7 -15.14 3.28 -13.60
C THR A 7 -13.91 4.11 -13.93
N VAL A 8 -13.22 3.83 -15.04
CA VAL A 8 -12.06 4.62 -15.48
C VAL A 8 -12.45 6.07 -15.76
N GLU A 9 -13.62 6.30 -16.38
CA GLU A 9 -14.17 7.65 -16.61
C GLU A 9 -14.49 8.41 -15.30
N ALA A 10 -14.80 7.69 -14.21
CA ALA A 10 -15.13 8.28 -12.92
C ALA A 10 -13.91 8.55 -12.02
N LEU A 11 -12.75 7.95 -12.32
CA LEU A 11 -11.52 8.10 -11.54
C LEU A 11 -10.63 9.23 -12.11
N ASP A 12 -9.76 9.79 -11.28
CA ASP A 12 -8.82 10.81 -11.74
C ASP A 12 -7.68 10.20 -12.56
N THR A 13 -7.77 10.32 -13.88
CA THR A 13 -6.72 9.90 -14.83
C THR A 13 -5.87 11.07 -15.33
N SER A 14 -6.02 12.28 -14.77
CA SER A 14 -5.32 13.50 -15.22
C SER A 14 -3.80 13.36 -15.21
N GLY A 15 -3.25 12.56 -14.30
CA GLY A 15 -1.83 12.23 -14.24
C GLY A 15 -1.33 11.55 -15.52
N PHE A 16 -2.12 10.65 -16.10
CA PHE A 16 -1.76 9.92 -17.33
C PHE A 16 -1.89 10.83 -18.55
N HIS A 17 -2.95 11.63 -18.62
CA HIS A 17 -3.16 12.61 -19.69
C HIS A 17 -2.07 13.68 -19.76
N ARG A 18 -1.52 14.12 -18.62
CA ARG A 18 -0.39 15.08 -18.59
C ARG A 18 0.90 14.53 -19.22
N ARG A 19 1.10 13.22 -19.18
CA ARG A 19 2.28 12.55 -19.73
C ARG A 19 2.05 12.05 -21.16
N ARG A 20 0.81 12.14 -21.65
CA ARG A 20 0.44 11.75 -23.02
C ARG A 20 1.15 12.66 -24.03
N ARG A 21 1.74 12.04 -25.06
CA ARG A 21 2.26 12.76 -26.23
C ARG A 21 1.09 13.23 -27.11
N LEU A 22 0.80 14.53 -27.09
CA LEU A 22 -0.32 15.14 -27.84
C LEU A 22 0.00 15.50 -29.31
N GLY A 23 1.16 15.07 -29.84
CA GLY A 23 1.61 15.34 -31.22
C GLY A 23 2.96 16.06 -31.30
N GLY A 24 3.59 16.06 -32.49
CA GLY A 24 4.94 16.60 -32.75
C GLY A 24 5.65 15.84 -33.88
N ALA A 25 6.92 15.49 -33.70
CA ALA A 25 7.61 14.53 -34.58
C ALA A 25 7.09 13.09 -34.33
N GLY A 26 5.88 12.79 -34.82
CA GLY A 26 5.24 11.48 -34.70
C GLY A 26 3.72 11.54 -34.54
N ALA A 27 3.06 10.38 -34.61
CA ALA A 27 1.63 10.23 -34.35
C ALA A 27 1.29 10.58 -32.90
N ALA A 28 0.07 11.08 -32.66
CA ALA A 28 -0.43 11.29 -31.30
C ALA A 28 -0.48 9.95 -30.55
N GLY A 29 -0.12 9.96 -29.27
CA GLY A 29 -0.22 8.77 -28.43
C GLY A 29 -1.68 8.35 -28.24
N PHE A 30 -1.88 7.05 -28.06
CA PHE A 30 -3.17 6.45 -27.70
C PHE A 30 -3.80 7.14 -26.50
N ASP A 31 -5.13 7.07 -26.41
CA ASP A 31 -5.83 7.61 -25.25
C ASP A 31 -5.46 6.83 -23.97
N PRO A 32 -4.95 7.50 -22.92
CA PRO A 32 -4.57 6.83 -21.68
C PRO A 32 -5.72 6.11 -21.00
N ASP A 33 -6.96 6.60 -21.10
CA ASP A 33 -8.12 5.96 -20.49
C ASP A 33 -8.44 4.65 -21.21
N MET A 34 -8.24 4.61 -22.53
CA MET A 34 -8.35 3.37 -23.30
C MET A 34 -7.29 2.35 -22.90
N LEU A 35 -6.02 2.76 -22.83
CA LEU A 35 -4.91 1.87 -22.44
C LEU A 35 -5.07 1.36 -20.99
N LEU A 36 -5.54 2.22 -20.08
CA LEU A 36 -5.88 1.84 -18.71
C LEU A 36 -7.00 0.81 -18.69
N ALA A 37 -8.09 1.08 -19.40
CA ALA A 37 -9.23 0.18 -19.42
C ALA A 37 -8.85 -1.20 -20.01
N LEU A 38 -8.01 -1.19 -21.05
CA LEU A 38 -7.48 -2.38 -21.70
C LEU A 38 -6.64 -3.24 -20.75
N LEU A 39 -5.65 -2.62 -20.09
CA LEU A 39 -4.75 -3.32 -19.18
C LEU A 39 -5.46 -3.88 -17.95
N ILE A 40 -6.35 -3.10 -17.33
CA ILE A 40 -7.13 -3.56 -16.18
C ILE A 40 -8.00 -4.74 -16.58
N TYR A 41 -8.66 -4.67 -17.75
CA TYR A 41 -9.49 -5.76 -18.24
C TYR A 41 -8.67 -7.03 -18.54
N ALA A 42 -7.51 -6.89 -19.17
CA ALA A 42 -6.58 -7.99 -19.38
C ALA A 42 -6.17 -8.65 -18.06
N TYR A 43 -5.84 -7.86 -17.04
CA TYR A 43 -5.35 -8.37 -15.77
C TYR A 43 -6.43 -9.08 -14.97
N CYS A 44 -7.69 -8.61 -15.06
CA CYS A 44 -8.85 -9.31 -14.53
C CYS A 44 -9.04 -10.69 -15.18
N GLN A 45 -8.68 -10.84 -16.46
CA GLN A 45 -8.74 -12.11 -17.19
C GLN A 45 -7.48 -12.97 -17.03
N GLY A 46 -6.52 -12.55 -16.19
CA GLY A 46 -5.25 -13.25 -16.00
C GLY A 46 -4.27 -13.12 -17.17
N VAL A 47 -4.51 -12.22 -18.12
CA VAL A 47 -3.65 -11.95 -19.27
C VAL A 47 -2.64 -10.87 -18.88
N ARG A 48 -1.36 -11.21 -18.78
CA ARG A 48 -0.31 -10.30 -18.28
C ARG A 48 0.74 -9.94 -19.33
N SER A 49 0.99 -10.84 -20.27
CA SER A 49 1.78 -10.60 -21.49
C SER A 49 1.18 -9.53 -22.38
N SER A 50 1.96 -8.49 -22.70
CA SER A 50 1.57 -7.41 -23.61
C SER A 50 1.31 -7.92 -25.04
N ARG A 51 2.01 -8.98 -25.47
CA ARG A 51 1.77 -9.63 -26.77
C ARG A 51 0.47 -10.42 -26.79
N GLN A 52 0.13 -11.07 -25.67
CA GLN A 52 -1.16 -11.72 -25.55
C GLN A 52 -2.30 -10.70 -25.51
N VAL A 53 -2.10 -9.53 -24.87
CA VAL A 53 -3.06 -8.42 -24.93
C VAL A 53 -3.23 -7.92 -26.36
N GLU A 54 -2.16 -7.66 -27.10
CA GLU A 54 -2.22 -7.24 -28.51
C GLU A 54 -3.00 -8.26 -29.37
N ARG A 55 -2.70 -9.56 -29.25
CA ARG A 55 -3.43 -10.62 -29.96
C ARG A 55 -4.93 -10.61 -29.62
N ARG A 56 -5.27 -10.48 -28.34
CA ARG A 56 -6.68 -10.40 -27.89
C ARG A 56 -7.39 -9.15 -28.40
N CYS A 57 -6.68 -8.04 -28.61
CA CYS A 57 -7.24 -6.86 -29.28
C CYS A 57 -7.69 -7.13 -30.72
N VAL A 58 -7.22 -8.20 -31.35
CA VAL A 58 -7.62 -8.63 -32.70
C VAL A 58 -8.68 -9.74 -32.64
N THR A 59 -8.55 -10.70 -31.71
CA THR A 59 -9.40 -11.91 -31.67
C THR A 59 -10.64 -11.75 -30.79
N ASP A 60 -10.53 -11.09 -29.64
CA ASP A 60 -11.58 -11.02 -28.62
C ASP A 60 -12.46 -9.76 -28.80
N VAL A 61 -13.77 -9.96 -28.84
CA VAL A 61 -14.76 -8.89 -29.06
C VAL A 61 -14.73 -7.84 -27.94
N ALA A 62 -14.52 -8.23 -26.68
CA ALA A 62 -14.46 -7.29 -25.58
C ALA A 62 -13.22 -6.39 -25.66
N PHE A 63 -12.06 -6.94 -26.01
CA PHE A 63 -10.82 -6.16 -26.22
C PHE A 63 -10.96 -5.24 -27.44
N ARG A 64 -11.54 -5.73 -28.55
CA ARG A 64 -11.81 -4.91 -29.74
C ARG A 64 -12.69 -3.70 -29.47
N VAL A 65 -13.71 -3.87 -28.63
CA VAL A 65 -14.60 -2.76 -28.27
C VAL A 65 -13.92 -1.80 -27.30
N LEU A 66 -13.06 -2.28 -26.39
CA LEU A 66 -12.24 -1.40 -25.54
C LEU A 66 -11.30 -0.52 -26.39
N CYS A 67 -10.66 -1.10 -27.40
CA CYS A 67 -9.74 -0.38 -28.28
C CYS A 67 -10.44 0.51 -29.33
N ALA A 68 -11.76 0.43 -29.48
CA ALA A 68 -12.55 1.24 -30.43
C ALA A 68 -11.97 1.31 -31.87
N ARG A 69 -11.38 0.20 -32.36
CA ARG A 69 -10.67 0.05 -33.65
C ARG A 69 -9.25 0.62 -33.72
N ASP A 70 -8.75 1.22 -32.64
CA ASP A 70 -7.38 1.73 -32.51
C ASP A 70 -6.56 0.73 -31.68
N ILE A 71 -5.97 -0.27 -32.35
CA ILE A 71 -5.33 -1.41 -31.68
C ILE A 71 -3.87 -1.05 -31.34
N PRO A 72 -3.52 -0.98 -30.04
CA PRO A 72 -2.13 -0.74 -29.64
C PRO A 72 -1.27 -1.98 -29.87
N ASP A 73 -0.03 -1.77 -30.28
CA ASP A 73 0.97 -2.83 -30.36
C ASP A 73 1.50 -3.20 -28.96
N HIS A 74 2.09 -4.39 -28.82
CA HIS A 74 2.64 -4.85 -27.55
C HIS A 74 3.75 -3.92 -27.01
N ALA A 75 4.48 -3.24 -27.90
CA ALA A 75 5.52 -2.30 -27.52
C ALA A 75 4.93 -1.07 -26.82
N THR A 76 3.85 -0.51 -27.36
CA THR A 76 3.10 0.60 -26.74
C THR A 76 2.52 0.17 -25.39
N ILE A 77 1.93 -1.02 -25.31
CA ILE A 77 1.35 -1.55 -24.06
C ILE A 77 2.44 -1.70 -22.98
N ALA A 78 3.57 -2.33 -23.33
CA ALA A 78 4.69 -2.54 -22.42
C ALA A 78 5.33 -1.21 -21.98
N GLN A 79 5.50 -0.27 -22.91
CA GLN A 79 6.04 1.06 -22.63
C GLN A 79 5.12 1.86 -21.70
N PHE A 80 3.81 1.91 -21.99
CA PHE A 80 2.84 2.59 -21.16
C PHE A 80 2.85 2.06 -19.72
N ARG A 81 2.93 0.73 -19.56
CA ARG A 81 3.03 0.10 -18.24
C ARG A 81 4.32 0.49 -17.52
N ALA A 82 5.47 0.42 -18.21
CA ALA A 82 6.76 0.74 -17.61
C ALA A 82 6.87 2.21 -17.18
N GLU A 83 6.30 3.13 -17.96
CA GLU A 83 6.32 4.57 -17.69
C GLU A 83 5.36 5.00 -16.57
N HIS A 84 4.32 4.20 -16.30
CA HIS A 84 3.24 4.54 -15.37
C HIS A 84 3.01 3.51 -14.27
N GLU A 85 3.99 2.64 -13.98
CA GLU A 85 3.85 1.48 -13.09
C GLU A 85 3.18 1.80 -11.75
N ASP A 86 3.70 2.79 -11.01
CA ASP A 86 3.17 3.18 -9.70
C ASP A 86 1.77 3.79 -9.78
N MET A 87 1.51 4.62 -10.80
CA MET A 87 0.21 5.25 -11.00
C MET A 87 -0.84 4.22 -11.41
N PHE A 88 -0.46 3.27 -12.25
CA PHE A 88 -1.30 2.15 -12.66
C PHE A 88 -1.67 1.28 -11.45
N ALA A 89 -0.70 0.91 -10.61
CA ALA A 89 -0.94 0.12 -9.40
C ALA A 89 -1.92 0.82 -8.43
N ALA A 90 -1.75 2.12 -8.22
CA ALA A 90 -2.66 2.93 -7.41
C ALA A 90 -4.07 2.96 -8.00
N LEU A 91 -4.20 3.26 -9.30
CA LEU A 91 -5.51 3.33 -9.97
C LEU A 91 -6.20 1.96 -10.00
N PHE A 92 -5.47 0.88 -10.27
CA PHE A 92 -6.03 -0.47 -10.29
C PHE A 92 -6.57 -0.88 -8.91
N THR A 93 -5.89 -0.49 -7.84
CA THR A 93 -6.39 -0.68 -6.47
C THR A 93 -7.71 0.06 -6.25
N GLN A 94 -7.83 1.31 -6.72
CA GLN A 94 -9.08 2.08 -6.63
C GLN A 94 -10.21 1.42 -7.43
N VAL A 95 -9.93 0.89 -8.63
CA VAL A 95 -10.91 0.15 -9.43
C VAL A 95 -11.43 -1.09 -8.69
N LEU A 96 -10.55 -1.84 -8.01
CA LEU A 96 -10.94 -2.98 -7.18
C LEU A 96 -11.81 -2.57 -5.98
N LEU A 97 -11.48 -1.45 -5.33
CA LEU A 97 -12.28 -0.89 -4.24
C LEU A 97 -13.67 -0.46 -4.72
N VAL A 98 -13.77 0.20 -5.88
CA VAL A 98 -15.05 0.58 -6.49
C VAL A 98 -15.85 -0.66 -6.89
N ALA A 99 -15.20 -1.69 -7.45
CA ALA A 99 -15.86 -2.96 -7.79
C ALA A 99 -16.42 -3.67 -6.54
N ALA A 100 -15.70 -3.61 -5.43
CA ALA A 100 -16.17 -4.15 -4.15
C ALA A 100 -17.35 -3.35 -3.58
N GLY A 101 -17.28 -2.01 -3.57
CA GLY A 101 -18.38 -1.14 -3.14
C GLY A 101 -19.64 -1.27 -4.04
N ALA A 102 -19.45 -1.53 -5.33
CA ALA A 102 -20.53 -1.82 -6.28
C ALA A 102 -21.09 -3.25 -6.16
N GLY A 103 -20.50 -4.12 -5.32
CA GLY A 103 -20.95 -5.49 -5.09
C GLY A 103 -20.67 -6.44 -6.26
N LEU A 104 -19.68 -6.12 -7.10
CA LEU A 104 -19.19 -6.95 -8.21
C LEU A 104 -18.10 -7.93 -7.78
N ALA A 105 -17.36 -7.60 -6.73
CA ALA A 105 -16.46 -8.51 -6.04
C ALA A 105 -17.01 -8.86 -4.66
N ARG A 106 -17.02 -10.15 -4.30
CA ARG A 106 -17.22 -10.57 -2.90
C ARG A 106 -15.92 -10.31 -2.13
N LEU A 107 -15.66 -9.07 -1.74
CA LEU A 107 -14.78 -8.78 -0.60
C LEU A 107 -15.61 -9.06 0.67
N GLY A 108 -15.80 -10.34 0.98
CA GLY A 108 -16.74 -10.76 2.02
C GLY A 108 -16.32 -10.28 3.40
N THR A 109 -17.17 -9.49 4.07
CA THR A 109 -17.33 -9.65 5.52
C THR A 109 -18.01 -10.99 5.72
N VAL A 110 -17.25 -12.00 6.15
CA VAL A 110 -17.82 -13.29 6.55
C VAL A 110 -18.40 -13.11 7.95
N ALA A 111 -19.68 -12.73 8.04
CA ALA A 111 -20.43 -12.92 9.26
C ALA A 111 -20.82 -14.40 9.35
N ILE A 112 -20.06 -15.19 10.11
CA ILE A 112 -20.45 -16.55 10.48
C ILE A 112 -21.44 -16.42 11.63
N ASP A 113 -22.74 -16.45 11.34
CA ASP A 113 -23.76 -16.57 12.38
C ASP A 113 -23.76 -18.03 12.90
N GLY A 114 -23.43 -18.21 14.18
CA GLY A 114 -23.59 -19.50 14.87
C GLY A 114 -22.37 -20.12 15.56
N THR A 115 -21.14 -19.58 15.46
CA THR A 115 -19.96 -20.23 16.09
C THR A 115 -19.27 -19.30 17.09
N LYS A 116 -19.26 -19.69 18.38
CA LYS A 116 -18.48 -19.01 19.43
C LYS A 116 -16.99 -19.25 19.21
N ILE A 117 -16.35 -18.43 18.40
CA ILE A 117 -14.90 -18.37 18.25
C ILE A 117 -14.38 -17.36 19.30
N PRO A 118 -13.34 -17.66 20.08
CA PRO A 118 -12.69 -16.66 20.92
C PRO A 118 -12.20 -15.51 20.01
N ALA A 119 -12.80 -14.34 20.19
CA ALA A 119 -12.59 -13.18 19.33
C ALA A 119 -11.14 -12.69 19.42
N ASN A 120 -10.30 -13.11 18.49
CA ASN A 120 -9.11 -12.34 18.12
C ASN A 120 -9.48 -11.41 16.94
N ALA A 121 -10.50 -10.58 17.15
CA ALA A 121 -10.77 -9.46 16.26
C ALA A 121 -9.72 -8.36 16.54
N SER A 122 -8.49 -8.58 16.05
CA SER A 122 -7.51 -7.51 16.05
C SER A 122 -7.90 -6.48 14.99
N ILE A 123 -7.75 -5.20 15.31
CA ILE A 123 -7.76 -4.10 14.32
C ILE A 123 -6.81 -4.42 13.16
N ASP A 124 -5.75 -5.20 13.42
CA ASP A 124 -4.73 -5.64 12.46
C ASP A 124 -5.24 -6.69 11.45
N ALA A 125 -6.44 -7.25 11.63
CA ALA A 125 -7.04 -8.21 10.70
C ALA A 125 -7.91 -7.54 9.62
N ASN A 126 -8.14 -6.23 9.71
CA ASN A 126 -8.88 -5.47 8.69
C ASN A 126 -8.04 -5.39 7.40
N ARG A 127 -8.56 -5.95 6.31
CA ARG A 127 -7.94 -5.90 4.98
C ARG A 127 -8.42 -4.62 4.27
N GLY A 128 -7.66 -3.54 4.45
CA GLY A 128 -7.90 -2.24 3.81
C GLY A 128 -7.17 -2.08 2.47
N GLU A 129 -7.10 -0.85 1.99
CA GLU A 129 -6.42 -0.48 0.74
C GLU A 129 -4.97 -1.00 0.67
N GLU A 130 -4.20 -0.84 1.74
CA GLU A 130 -2.82 -1.33 1.85
C GLU A 130 -2.70 -2.84 1.57
N TRP A 131 -3.72 -3.61 1.96
CA TRP A 131 -3.74 -5.05 1.70
C TRP A 131 -3.99 -5.37 0.22
N LEU A 132 -4.75 -4.55 -0.50
CA LEU A 132 -5.00 -4.73 -1.95
C LEU A 132 -3.83 -4.22 -2.80
N GLN A 133 -3.08 -3.22 -2.32
CA GLN A 133 -1.90 -2.71 -3.03
C GLN A 133 -0.82 -3.80 -3.19
N ALA A 134 -0.63 -4.66 -2.19
CA ALA A 134 0.37 -5.74 -2.25
C ALA A 134 0.11 -6.76 -3.39
N PRO A 135 -1.07 -7.39 -3.52
CA PRO A 135 -1.37 -8.28 -4.64
C PRO A 135 -1.42 -7.52 -5.98
N VAL A 136 -1.84 -6.25 -6.02
CA VAL A 136 -1.77 -5.44 -7.24
C VAL A 136 -0.32 -5.24 -7.71
N ARG A 137 0.60 -4.91 -6.80
CA ARG A 137 2.03 -4.78 -7.11
C ARG A 137 2.64 -6.10 -7.59
N LEU A 138 2.23 -7.22 -7.00
CA LEU A 138 2.64 -8.54 -7.47
C LEU A 138 2.18 -8.78 -8.91
N ILE A 139 0.92 -8.51 -9.23
CA ILE A 139 0.36 -8.63 -10.59
C ILE A 139 1.15 -7.81 -11.61
N VAL A 140 1.50 -6.57 -11.26
CA VAL A 140 2.29 -5.68 -12.13
C VAL A 140 3.71 -6.21 -12.32
N THR A 141 4.31 -6.77 -11.26
CA THR A 141 5.66 -7.36 -11.30
C THR A 141 5.68 -8.63 -12.18
N GLU A 142 4.70 -9.52 -12.01
CA GLU A 142 4.54 -10.72 -12.84
C GLU A 142 4.43 -10.35 -14.33
N ALA A 143 3.60 -9.35 -14.65
CA ALA A 143 3.44 -8.90 -16.02
C ALA A 143 4.73 -8.35 -16.64
N ARG A 144 5.58 -7.68 -15.84
CA ARG A 144 6.90 -7.21 -16.27
C ARG A 144 7.86 -8.38 -16.55
N GLN A 145 7.83 -9.39 -15.70
CA GLN A 145 8.66 -10.59 -15.85
C GLN A 145 8.27 -11.39 -17.10
N GLU A 146 6.96 -11.57 -17.34
CA GLU A 146 6.47 -12.24 -18.55
C GLU A 146 6.91 -11.51 -19.82
N ASP A 147 6.74 -10.20 -19.90
CA ASP A 147 7.18 -9.44 -21.07
C ASP A 147 8.70 -9.53 -21.29
N ALA A 148 9.49 -9.46 -20.22
CA ALA A 148 10.95 -9.58 -20.32
C ALA A 148 11.38 -10.98 -20.79
N ALA A 149 10.74 -12.04 -20.27
CA ALA A 149 10.98 -13.42 -20.68
C ALA A 149 10.59 -13.64 -22.16
N GLU A 150 9.46 -13.10 -22.58
CA GLU A 150 9.01 -13.18 -23.96
C GLU A 150 9.91 -12.39 -24.92
N GLN A 151 10.44 -11.24 -24.51
CA GLN A 151 11.41 -10.47 -25.30
C GLN A 151 12.71 -11.26 -25.49
N ALA A 152 13.23 -11.87 -24.41
CA ALA A 152 14.40 -12.74 -24.47
C ALA A 152 14.15 -13.98 -25.37
N ALA A 153 12.97 -14.59 -25.28
CA ALA A 153 12.58 -15.73 -26.11
C ALA A 153 12.41 -15.36 -27.59
N CYS A 154 11.81 -14.20 -27.91
CA CYS A 154 11.66 -13.76 -29.30
C CYS A 154 12.98 -13.33 -29.96
N ALA A 155 13.90 -12.73 -29.19
CA ALA A 155 15.27 -12.50 -29.65
C ALA A 155 16.00 -13.81 -29.99
N ALA A 156 15.62 -14.93 -29.35
CA ALA A 156 16.18 -16.25 -29.59
C ALA A 156 15.45 -17.08 -30.67
N ALA A 157 14.14 -16.88 -30.91
CA ALA A 157 13.31 -17.84 -31.64
C ALA A 157 12.50 -17.32 -32.84
N GLY A 158 12.35 -16.02 -33.08
CA GLY A 158 11.73 -15.51 -34.31
C GLY A 158 10.31 -16.04 -34.65
N SER A 159 9.33 -15.88 -33.73
CA SER A 159 7.87 -15.68 -33.93
C SER A 159 7.04 -16.35 -32.80
N PRO A 160 5.93 -15.76 -32.27
CA PRO A 160 5.20 -16.32 -31.13
C PRO A 160 3.80 -16.88 -31.45
N GLY A 161 3.48 -18.04 -30.85
CA GLY A 161 2.18 -18.73 -30.86
C GLY A 161 1.25 -18.44 -29.66
N GLY A 162 0.03 -19.01 -29.72
CA GLY A 162 -1.19 -18.82 -28.88
C GLY A 162 -1.12 -19.31 -27.41
N ASP A 163 -2.17 -19.26 -26.56
CA ASP A 163 -3.60 -19.57 -26.73
C ASP A 163 -4.58 -18.71 -25.87
N ASP A 164 -5.89 -18.89 -26.12
CA ASP A 164 -7.07 -18.22 -25.54
C ASP A 164 -7.64 -18.88 -24.26
N VAL A 165 -8.31 -18.07 -23.42
CA VAL A 165 -9.30 -18.54 -22.42
C VAL A 165 -10.44 -17.50 -22.31
N ASP A 166 -11.67 -17.98 -22.47
CA ASP A 166 -12.95 -17.25 -22.43
C ASP A 166 -13.57 -17.18 -21.03
N GLY A 167 -14.22 -16.05 -20.72
CA GLY A 167 -15.29 -15.99 -19.71
C GLY A 167 -15.68 -14.59 -19.26
N GLU A 168 -16.92 -14.15 -19.50
CA GLU A 168 -17.62 -13.20 -18.62
C GLU A 168 -19.15 -13.15 -18.89
N ARG A 169 -19.97 -13.19 -17.84
CA ARG A 169 -21.36 -12.70 -17.86
C ARG A 169 -21.65 -11.88 -16.60
N LEU A 170 -22.06 -10.62 -16.80
CA LEU A 170 -22.46 -9.74 -15.70
C LEU A 170 -23.78 -10.18 -15.03
N PRO A 171 -23.94 -9.98 -13.71
CA PRO A 171 -25.19 -10.21 -12.98
C PRO A 171 -26.37 -9.37 -13.51
N ALA A 172 -27.60 -9.90 -13.42
CA ALA A 172 -28.80 -9.31 -14.02
C ALA A 172 -29.11 -7.87 -13.55
N ARG A 173 -28.78 -7.54 -12.29
CA ARG A 173 -29.06 -6.23 -11.65
C ARG A 173 -28.17 -5.07 -12.11
N LEU A 174 -27.10 -5.33 -12.88
CA LEU A 174 -26.14 -4.32 -13.37
C LEU A 174 -26.13 -4.22 -14.91
N ARG A 175 -27.17 -4.74 -15.56
CA ARG A 175 -27.35 -4.65 -17.01
C ARG A 175 -27.86 -3.28 -17.46
N ASP A 176 -28.61 -2.58 -16.61
CA ASP A 176 -29.14 -1.25 -16.91
C ASP A 176 -28.07 -0.15 -16.75
N ARG A 177 -27.83 0.59 -17.84
CA ARG A 177 -26.75 1.59 -17.98
C ARG A 177 -26.90 2.75 -16.99
N SER A 178 -28.12 3.28 -16.84
CA SER A 178 -28.38 4.46 -16.01
C SER A 178 -28.20 4.14 -14.53
N HIS A 179 -28.69 2.97 -14.10
CA HIS A 179 -28.58 2.50 -12.73
C HIS A 179 -27.14 2.10 -12.38
N ARG A 180 -26.37 1.58 -13.33
CA ARG A 180 -24.95 1.23 -13.15
C ARG A 180 -24.06 2.46 -13.01
N ALA A 181 -24.20 3.45 -13.89
CA ALA A 181 -23.44 4.69 -13.83
C ALA A 181 -23.70 5.44 -12.51
N GLU A 182 -24.95 5.47 -12.03
CA GLU A 182 -25.27 6.07 -10.73
C GLU A 182 -24.62 5.35 -9.56
N ARG A 183 -24.66 4.01 -9.56
CA ARG A 183 -24.02 3.19 -8.52
C ARG A 183 -22.50 3.31 -8.53
N ILE A 184 -21.87 3.44 -9.71
CA ILE A 184 -20.42 3.68 -9.82
C ILE A 184 -20.06 5.05 -9.26
N ARG A 185 -20.80 6.11 -9.63
CA ARG A 185 -20.56 7.46 -9.07
C ARG A 185 -20.75 7.50 -7.56
N GLN A 186 -21.77 6.83 -7.04
CA GLN A 186 -22.00 6.71 -5.61
C GLN A 186 -20.84 5.95 -4.92
N ALA A 187 -20.43 4.80 -5.45
CA ALA A 187 -19.33 4.02 -4.90
C ALA A 187 -17.99 4.79 -4.96
N ALA A 188 -17.71 5.51 -6.05
CA ALA A 188 -16.53 6.36 -6.18
C ALA A 188 -16.50 7.48 -5.13
N ARG A 189 -17.64 8.11 -4.85
CA ARG A 189 -17.78 9.09 -3.75
C ARG A 189 -17.55 8.45 -2.39
N GLU A 190 -18.15 7.30 -2.13
CA GLU A 190 -17.99 6.56 -0.87
C GLU A 190 -16.52 6.16 -0.63
N VAL A 191 -15.81 5.73 -1.69
CA VAL A 191 -14.37 5.45 -1.65
C VAL A 191 -13.57 6.71 -1.38
N ALA A 192 -13.81 7.80 -2.12
CA ALA A 192 -13.10 9.07 -1.92
C ALA A 192 -13.30 9.64 -0.50
N GLU A 193 -14.52 9.58 0.03
CA GLU A 193 -14.84 9.97 1.41
C GLU A 193 -14.18 9.04 2.43
N HIS A 194 -14.06 7.75 2.12
CA HIS A 194 -13.39 6.79 2.99
C HIS A 194 -11.87 7.02 3.01
N THR A 195 -11.25 7.23 1.86
CA THR A 195 -9.82 7.60 1.74
C THR A 195 -9.54 8.89 2.50
N GLN A 196 -10.35 9.94 2.30
CA GLN A 196 -10.17 11.19 3.04
C GLN A 196 -10.38 11.02 4.55
N ARG A 197 -11.32 10.18 4.99
CA ARG A 197 -11.50 9.85 6.41
C ARG A 197 -10.28 9.11 6.98
N ASN A 198 -9.71 8.17 6.22
CA ASN A 198 -8.53 7.41 6.63
C ASN A 198 -7.29 8.31 6.70
N GLU A 199 -7.07 9.18 5.71
CA GLU A 199 -6.00 10.17 5.71
C GLU A 199 -6.11 11.11 6.92
N ARG A 200 -7.31 11.65 7.18
CA ARG A 200 -7.54 12.50 8.36
C ARG A 200 -7.31 11.72 9.66
N ALA A 201 -7.74 10.47 9.75
CA ALA A 201 -7.51 9.62 10.91
C ALA A 201 -6.01 9.31 11.10
N GLN A 202 -5.26 9.13 10.02
CA GLN A 202 -3.82 8.91 10.05
C GLN A 202 -3.08 10.18 10.48
N GLN A 203 -3.41 11.35 9.91
CA GLN A 203 -2.89 12.65 10.32
C GLN A 203 -3.15 12.89 11.81
N GLN A 204 -4.38 12.66 12.29
CA GLN A 204 -4.71 12.80 13.72
C GLN A 204 -3.91 11.83 14.60
N ARG A 205 -3.65 10.59 14.14
CA ARG A 205 -2.82 9.61 14.88
C ARG A 205 -1.36 10.06 14.95
N GLU A 206 -0.81 10.56 13.84
CA GLU A 206 0.55 11.07 13.77
C GLU A 206 0.73 12.33 14.65
N GLU A 207 -0.21 13.27 14.56
CA GLU A 207 -0.25 14.46 15.42
C GLU A 207 -0.35 14.07 16.91
N ALA A 208 -1.21 13.11 17.25
CA ALA A 208 -1.34 12.61 18.62
C ALA A 208 -0.05 11.92 19.10
N ALA A 209 0.63 11.14 18.23
CA ALA A 209 1.92 10.51 18.54
C ALA A 209 3.02 11.56 18.76
N LEU A 210 3.07 12.61 17.94
CA LEU A 210 4.00 13.73 18.09
C LEU A 210 3.72 14.54 19.37
N ALA A 211 2.47 14.86 19.65
CA ALA A 211 2.07 15.59 20.87
C ALA A 211 2.42 14.79 22.14
N ARG A 212 2.21 13.47 22.09
CA ARG A 212 2.60 12.55 23.16
C ARG A 212 4.11 12.52 23.36
N ARG A 213 4.90 12.49 22.29
CA ARG A 213 6.36 12.58 22.33
C ARG A 213 6.83 13.89 22.96
N ARG A 214 6.28 15.04 22.53
CA ARG A 214 6.62 16.35 23.12
C ARG A 214 6.34 16.38 24.63
N ARG A 215 5.22 15.81 25.06
CA ARG A 215 4.89 15.69 26.50
C ARG A 215 5.86 14.79 27.25
N SER A 216 6.27 13.68 26.63
CA SER A 216 7.27 12.74 27.14
C SER A 216 8.64 13.42 27.34
N GLU A 217 9.09 14.19 26.35
CA GLU A 217 10.36 14.94 26.38
C GLU A 217 10.32 16.07 27.42
N ALA A 218 9.18 16.75 27.58
CA ALA A 218 8.98 17.76 28.61
C ALA A 218 8.83 17.21 30.05
N GLY A 219 8.98 15.89 30.25
CA GLY A 219 8.86 15.25 31.57
C GLY A 219 7.44 15.14 32.12
N GLY A 220 6.41 15.40 31.29
CA GLY A 220 5.01 15.30 31.68
C GLY A 220 4.52 13.85 31.82
N PRO A 221 3.37 13.63 32.49
CA PRO A 221 2.79 12.30 32.63
C PRO A 221 2.32 11.77 31.26
N VAL A 222 2.82 10.59 30.90
CA VAL A 222 2.44 9.87 29.68
C VAL A 222 1.65 8.63 30.08
N VAL A 223 0.39 8.54 29.64
CA VAL A 223 -0.56 7.48 30.04
C VAL A 223 -1.05 6.73 28.80
N GLY A 224 -1.23 5.41 28.91
CA GLY A 224 -1.77 4.57 27.84
C GLY A 224 -0.69 3.94 26.94
N ARG A 225 -1.15 3.13 25.96
CA ARG A 225 -0.29 2.36 25.05
C ARG A 225 0.50 3.29 24.13
N ILE A 226 1.77 2.95 23.87
CA ILE A 226 2.58 3.62 22.85
C ILE A 226 1.97 3.30 21.48
N PRO A 227 1.59 4.31 20.67
CA PRO A 227 1.03 4.08 19.34
C PRO A 227 2.06 3.42 18.40
N TYR A 228 1.56 2.68 17.41
CA TYR A 228 2.39 2.20 16.31
C TYR A 228 2.69 3.36 15.35
N GLY A 229 3.85 3.31 14.68
CA GLY A 229 4.26 4.33 13.73
C GLY A 229 5.75 4.68 13.84
N PRO A 230 6.21 5.67 13.06
CA PRO A 230 7.63 5.99 12.90
C PRO A 230 8.32 6.47 14.18
N HIS A 231 7.55 6.89 15.18
CA HIS A 231 8.09 7.40 16.46
C HIS A 231 8.03 6.39 17.61
N ARG A 232 7.58 5.15 17.33
CA ARG A 232 7.35 4.13 18.36
C ARG A 232 8.62 3.76 19.12
N LEU A 233 9.74 3.56 18.42
CA LEU A 233 11.02 3.16 19.02
C LEU A 233 11.53 4.25 19.98
N ALA A 234 11.58 5.49 19.51
CA ALA A 234 12.02 6.64 20.31
C ALA A 234 11.16 6.80 21.58
N GLU A 235 9.84 6.64 21.47
CA GLU A 235 8.95 6.74 22.63
C GLU A 235 9.12 5.57 23.61
N ALA A 236 9.32 4.35 23.10
CA ALA A 236 9.60 3.17 23.92
C ALA A 236 10.90 3.32 24.71
N GLN A 237 11.96 3.86 24.08
CA GLN A 237 13.22 4.16 24.74
C GLN A 237 13.06 5.22 25.84
N ALA A 238 12.33 6.31 25.56
CA ALA A 238 12.03 7.34 26.55
C ALA A 238 11.23 6.77 27.74
N HIS A 239 10.28 5.87 27.49
CA HIS A 239 9.55 5.19 28.55
C HIS A 239 10.45 4.29 29.40
N LEU A 240 11.34 3.50 28.76
CA LEU A 240 12.31 2.67 29.47
C LEU A 240 13.23 3.52 30.35
N ALA A 241 13.73 4.65 29.84
CA ALA A 241 14.56 5.56 30.61
C ALA A 241 13.83 6.07 31.86
N ARG A 242 12.56 6.49 31.74
CA ARG A 242 11.75 6.92 32.89
C ARG A 242 11.58 5.82 33.94
N GLU A 243 11.29 4.58 33.53
CA GLU A 243 11.14 3.47 34.48
C GLU A 243 12.46 3.13 35.17
N ILE A 244 13.60 3.19 34.47
CA ILE A 244 14.93 3.02 35.05
C ILE A 244 15.20 4.12 36.09
N THR A 245 15.02 5.40 35.73
CA THR A 245 15.23 6.52 36.67
C THR A 245 14.32 6.41 37.89
N ALA A 246 13.04 6.08 37.69
CA ALA A 246 12.08 5.93 38.79
C ALA A 246 12.42 4.75 39.72
N HIS A 247 12.95 3.66 39.17
CA HIS A 247 13.39 2.50 39.96
C HIS A 247 14.72 2.79 40.68
N GLN A 248 15.65 3.47 40.02
CA GLN A 248 16.92 3.89 40.61
C GLN A 248 16.67 4.79 41.83
N ALA A 249 15.78 5.77 41.70
CA ALA A 249 15.37 6.63 42.82
C ALA A 249 14.72 5.85 43.99
N LYS A 250 14.19 4.64 43.78
CA LYS A 250 13.72 3.77 44.88
C LYS A 250 14.88 3.06 45.57
N LEU A 251 15.84 2.55 44.78
CA LEU A 251 17.06 1.93 45.30
C LEU A 251 17.87 2.93 46.12
N ASP A 252 18.08 4.13 45.59
CA ASP A 252 18.84 5.19 46.25
C ASP A 252 18.16 5.65 47.55
N ARG A 253 16.82 5.81 47.54
CA ARG A 253 16.05 6.12 48.76
C ARG A 253 16.19 5.04 49.82
N HIS A 254 16.13 3.77 49.43
CA HIS A 254 16.31 2.66 50.36
C HIS A 254 17.74 2.63 50.92
N ALA A 255 18.74 2.78 50.07
CA ALA A 255 20.15 2.84 50.46
C ALA A 255 20.41 4.00 51.42
N ALA A 256 19.83 5.19 51.19
CA ALA A 256 19.94 6.35 52.07
C ALA A 256 19.35 6.09 53.46
N ILE A 257 18.20 5.41 53.55
CA ILE A 257 17.58 5.05 54.84
C ILE A 257 18.48 4.09 55.62
N VAL A 258 19.02 3.07 54.95
CA VAL A 258 19.93 2.08 55.55
C VAL A 258 21.23 2.76 56.00
N ALA A 259 21.81 3.63 55.17
CA ALA A 259 23.03 4.37 55.50
C ALA A 259 22.83 5.32 56.69
N ALA A 260 21.63 5.88 56.86
CA ALA A 260 21.27 6.70 58.02
C ALA A 260 21.01 5.88 59.32
N GLY A 261 21.25 4.57 59.29
CA GLY A 261 21.05 3.67 60.44
C GLY A 261 19.58 3.43 60.80
N ARG A 262 18.63 3.88 59.96
CA ARG A 262 17.20 3.70 60.19
C ARG A 262 16.73 2.38 59.58
N ARG A 263 15.82 1.67 60.25
CA ARG A 263 15.25 0.42 59.72
C ARG A 263 14.15 0.74 58.70
N PRO A 264 14.30 0.38 57.41
CA PRO A 264 13.28 0.64 56.41
C PRO A 264 11.99 -0.15 56.71
N MET A 265 10.84 0.49 56.50
CA MET A 265 9.54 -0.22 56.55
C MET A 265 9.27 -0.94 55.23
N GLY A 266 8.81 -2.19 55.33
CA GLY A 266 8.43 -3.01 54.17
C GLY A 266 9.58 -3.84 53.59
N ARG A 267 9.30 -4.51 52.46
CA ARG A 267 10.30 -5.32 51.75
C ARG A 267 11.29 -4.41 50.99
N PRO A 268 12.58 -4.78 50.94
CA PRO A 268 13.56 -4.02 50.17
C PRO A 268 13.19 -4.01 48.68
N PRO A 269 13.48 -2.92 47.97
CA PRO A 269 13.31 -2.87 46.52
C PRO A 269 14.19 -3.94 45.86
N VAL A 270 13.64 -4.63 44.85
CA VAL A 270 14.38 -5.61 44.05
C VAL A 270 15.49 -4.93 43.24
N PRO A 271 16.58 -5.66 42.93
CA PRO A 271 17.61 -5.19 41.99
C PRO A 271 17.02 -4.75 40.65
N MET A 272 17.71 -3.84 39.96
CA MET A 272 17.23 -3.22 38.72
C MET A 272 16.84 -4.26 37.66
N GLU A 273 17.61 -5.34 37.56
CA GLU A 273 17.46 -6.43 36.60
C GLU A 273 16.19 -7.25 36.85
N GLN A 274 15.71 -7.29 38.10
CA GLN A 274 14.55 -8.07 38.52
C GLN A 274 13.26 -7.24 38.58
N SER A 275 13.34 -5.93 38.30
CA SER A 275 12.18 -5.05 38.31
C SER A 275 11.22 -5.40 37.17
N THR A 276 10.01 -5.86 37.50
CA THR A 276 9.00 -6.27 36.52
C THR A 276 8.59 -5.14 35.57
N ARG A 277 8.59 -3.88 36.05
CA ARG A 277 8.29 -2.71 35.22
C ARG A 277 9.40 -2.43 34.21
N VAL A 278 10.66 -2.46 34.66
CA VAL A 278 11.83 -2.26 33.78
C VAL A 278 11.93 -3.39 32.76
N GLN A 279 11.71 -4.64 33.17
CA GLN A 279 11.67 -5.79 32.26
C GLN A 279 10.56 -5.66 31.20
N ARG A 280 9.36 -5.23 31.60
CA ARG A 280 8.27 -4.97 30.64
C ARG A 280 8.64 -3.86 29.66
N ALA A 281 9.21 -2.75 30.13
CA ALA A 281 9.65 -1.66 29.27
C ALA A 281 10.75 -2.10 28.30
N ARG A 282 11.72 -2.93 28.74
CA ARG A 282 12.75 -3.53 27.88
C ARG A 282 12.13 -4.39 26.77
N ARG A 283 11.14 -5.22 27.09
CA ARG A 283 10.41 -6.03 26.09
C ARG A 283 9.71 -5.17 25.05
N VAL A 284 9.14 -4.02 25.45
CA VAL A 284 8.48 -3.10 24.53
C VAL A 284 9.49 -2.43 23.59
N VAL A 285 10.66 -2.05 24.09
CA VAL A 285 11.76 -1.54 23.25
C VAL A 285 12.23 -2.61 22.26
N GLN A 286 12.46 -3.83 22.72
CA GLN A 286 12.87 -4.93 21.84
C GLN A 286 11.84 -5.18 20.73
N ALA A 287 10.55 -5.24 21.08
CA ALA A 287 9.48 -5.41 20.10
C ALA A 287 9.35 -4.23 19.11
N ALA A 288 9.81 -3.03 19.47
CA ALA A 288 9.88 -1.91 18.55
C ALA A 288 11.09 -2.05 17.59
N ILE A 289 12.26 -2.46 18.10
CA ILE A 289 13.44 -2.75 17.29
C ILE A 289 13.16 -3.89 16.29
N ASP A 290 12.53 -4.97 16.75
CA ASP A 290 12.17 -6.10 15.88
C ASP A 290 11.19 -5.69 14.78
N ALA A 291 10.30 -4.72 15.07
CA ALA A 291 9.38 -4.18 14.08
C ALA A 291 10.09 -3.29 13.04
N ASP A 292 11.00 -2.41 13.49
CA ASP A 292 11.78 -1.54 12.60
C ASP A 292 12.76 -2.34 11.74
N THR A 293 13.41 -3.37 12.30
CA THR A 293 14.32 -4.26 11.54
C THR A 293 13.54 -5.09 10.52
N LYS A 294 12.35 -5.59 10.86
CA LYS A 294 11.47 -6.26 9.91
C LYS A 294 10.99 -5.33 8.80
N ALA A 295 10.68 -4.08 9.13
CA ALA A 295 10.30 -3.07 8.14
C ALA A 295 11.47 -2.74 7.20
N ALA A 296 12.69 -2.59 7.73
CA ALA A 296 13.91 -2.38 6.94
C ALA A 296 14.26 -3.60 6.07
N ALA A 297 14.11 -4.81 6.58
CA ALA A 297 14.34 -6.04 5.80
C ALA A 297 13.30 -6.25 4.69
N ALA A 298 12.09 -5.70 4.86
CA ALA A 298 11.04 -5.74 3.85
C ALA A 298 11.22 -4.69 2.73
N GLY A 299 12.16 -3.75 2.90
CA GLY A 299 12.51 -2.81 1.84
C GLY A 299 14.01 -2.55 1.83
N GLU A 300 14.77 -3.28 0.98
CA GLU A 300 15.82 -2.74 0.07
C GLU A 300 16.68 -3.82 -0.63
N PRO A 301 17.21 -3.55 -1.84
CA PRO A 301 18.26 -2.55 -2.08
C PRO A 301 17.89 -1.45 -3.08
N THR A 302 18.03 -0.18 -2.67
CA THR A 302 18.31 0.91 -3.59
C THR A 302 19.79 0.81 -3.99
N ASP A 303 20.05 0.73 -5.29
CA ASP A 303 21.39 0.66 -5.85
C ASP A 303 22.22 1.91 -5.45
N PRO A 304 23.47 1.76 -4.97
CA PRO A 304 24.31 2.88 -4.55
C PRO A 304 24.94 3.66 -5.72
N ALA A 305 24.39 3.61 -6.93
CA ALA A 305 25.05 4.09 -8.15
C ALA A 305 24.60 5.46 -8.69
N CYS A 306 23.72 6.20 -8.01
CA CYS A 306 23.25 7.52 -8.50
C CYS A 306 23.60 8.69 -7.56
N SER A 307 24.87 8.73 -7.13
CA SER A 307 25.42 9.83 -6.31
C SER A 307 26.76 10.32 -6.84
N MET A 308 26.95 10.40 -8.16
CA MET A 308 28.06 11.18 -8.74
C MET A 308 27.56 11.97 -9.95
N GLU A 309 28.06 13.20 -10.06
CA GLU A 309 27.90 14.17 -11.16
C GLU A 309 26.69 15.11 -11.11
N ARG A 310 26.71 16.05 -10.15
CA ARG A 310 26.24 17.44 -10.38
C ARG A 310 27.09 18.43 -9.58
N ASP A 311 28.36 18.57 -9.97
CA ASP A 311 29.15 19.78 -9.72
C ASP A 311 29.52 20.39 -11.07
N GLY A 312 28.60 21.19 -11.61
CA GLY A 312 28.85 22.04 -12.78
C GLY A 312 29.28 23.42 -12.29
N THR A 313 30.59 23.67 -12.28
CA THR A 313 31.15 25.02 -12.17
C THR A 313 30.98 25.75 -13.52
N PRO A 314 30.54 27.01 -13.54
CA PRO A 314 30.52 27.80 -14.77
C PRO A 314 31.92 28.37 -15.03
N SER A 315 32.59 27.91 -16.08
CA SER A 315 33.84 28.49 -16.56
C SER A 315 33.55 29.66 -17.48
N SER A 316 34.01 30.84 -17.08
CA SER A 316 34.07 32.07 -17.88
C SER A 316 35.26 32.03 -18.85
N ARG A 317 35.00 32.17 -20.16
CA ARG A 317 35.75 33.00 -21.12
C ARG A 317 35.10 32.96 -22.49
#